data_AF-A0A3D3UC83-F1
#
_entry.id   AF-A0A3D3UC83-F1
#
_cell.length_a   1.000
_cell.length_b   1.000
_cell.length_c   1.000
_cell.angle_alpha   90.00
_cell.angle_beta   90.00
_cell.angle_gamma   90.00
#
_symmetry.space_group_name_H-M   'P 1'
#
loop_
_entity.id
_entity.type
_entity.pdbx_description
1 polymer ?
#
loop_
_entity_poly.entity_id
_entity_poly.type
_entity_poly.pdbx_seq_one_letter_code
_entity_poly.pdbx_strand_id
1 'polypeptide(L)' 'GPYVKWNKINATLPKDKDPQEVTLEEAIALVNAKAAKGPRKKAAAKKKPA' A
#
# COMPACT_ATOMS: atom_id res chain seq x y z
N GLY A 1 -10.89 -0.56 -1.94
CA GLY A 1 -10.43 -0.51 -0.54
C GLY A 1 -9.72 0.81 -0.30
N PRO A 2 -9.81 1.38 0.90
CA PRO A 2 -9.23 2.68 1.20
C PRO A 2 -7.71 2.72 0.99
N TYR A 3 -7.18 3.85 0.54
CA TYR A 3 -5.76 4.05 0.26
C TYR A 3 -5.34 5.51 0.45
N VAL A 4 -4.09 5.74 0.87
CA VAL A 4 -3.40 7.02 0.80
C VAL A 4 -2.71 7.12 -0.55
N LYS A 5 -2.93 8.23 -1.27
CA LYS A 5 -2.24 8.56 -2.52
C LYS A 5 -1.31 9.74 -2.31
N TRP A 6 -0.03 9.56 -2.64
CA TRP A 6 0.94 10.65 -2.65
C TRP A 6 1.76 10.60 -3.95
N ASN A 7 1.53 11.59 -4.82
CA ASN A 7 2.13 11.68 -6.15
C ASN A 7 1.95 10.35 -6.94
N LYS A 8 3.01 9.56 -7.13
CA LYS A 8 2.99 8.26 -7.84
C LYS A 8 2.84 7.04 -6.91
N ILE A 9 2.82 7.24 -5.59
CA ILE A 9 2.79 6.16 -4.61
C ILE A 9 1.36 5.98 -4.08
N ASN A 10 0.90 4.72 -4.07
CA ASN A 10 -0.40 4.33 -3.52
C ASN A 10 -0.20 3.36 -2.36
N ALA A 11 -0.52 3.80 -1.15
CA ALA A 11 -0.45 3.01 0.06
C ALA A 11 -1.84 2.57 0.52
N THR A 12 -2.14 1.28 0.38
CA THR A 12 -3.41 0.69 0.82
C THR A 12 -3.53 0.76 2.34
N LEU A 13 -4.67 1.26 2.85
CA LEU A 13 -4.96 1.25 4.27
C LEU A 13 -5.38 -0.16 4.72
N PRO A 14 -5.12 -0.53 5.99
CA PRO A 14 -5.72 -1.70 6.61
C PRO A 14 -7.25 -1.63 6.55
N LYS A 15 -7.92 -2.78 6.44
CA LYS A 15 -9.39 -2.83 6.37
C LYS A 15 -10.06 -2.50 7.71
N ASP A 16 -9.33 -2.69 8.80
CA ASP A 16 -9.80 -2.44 10.17
C ASP A 16 -9.58 -0.99 10.62
N LYS A 17 -9.01 -0.14 9.74
CA LYS A 17 -8.68 1.24 10.06
C LYS A 17 -9.58 2.20 9.29
N ASP A 18 -10.24 3.09 10.02
CA ASP A 18 -11.09 4.10 9.42
C ASP A 18 -10.23 5.11 8.64
N PRO A 19 -10.52 5.36 7.34
CA PRO A 19 -9.80 6.38 6.57
C PRO A 19 -9.88 7.79 7.15
N GLN A 20 -10.90 8.10 7.95
CA GLN A 20 -11.06 9.40 8.61
C GLN A 20 -10.18 9.55 9.86
N GLU A 21 -9.78 8.44 10.49
CA GLU A 21 -8.91 8.45 11.67
C GLU A 21 -7.42 8.40 11.31
N VAL A 22 -7.08 8.21 10.03
CA VAL A 22 -5.68 8.19 9.62
C VAL A 22 -5.06 9.56 9.78
N THR A 23 -4.07 9.63 10.67
CA THR A 23 -3.31 10.85 10.93
C THR A 23 -2.26 11.09 9.84
N LEU A 24 -1.78 12.33 9.76
CA LEU A 24 -0.74 12.70 8.80
C LEU A 24 0.53 11.86 8.96
N GLU A 25 0.93 11.60 10.20
CA GLU A 25 2.14 10.82 10.52
C GLU A 25 2.02 9.38 10.03
N GLU A 26 0.86 8.76 10.23
CA GLU A 26 0.59 7.40 9.74
C GLU A 26 0.53 7.35 8.21
N ALA A 27 -0.08 8.35 7.58
CA ALA A 27 -0.12 8.46 6.13
C ALA A 27 1.31 8.58 5.56
N ILE A 28 2.17 9.42 6.16
CA ILE A 28 3.58 9.56 5.78
C ILE A 28 4.32 8.23 5.97
N ALA A 29 4.14 7.55 7.10
CA ALA A 29 4.77 6.26 7.37
C ALA A 29 4.36 5.20 6.33
N LEU A 30 3.08 5.13 5.97
CA LEU A 30 2.55 4.20 4.97
C LEU A 30 3.10 4.49 3.57
N VAL A 31 3.16 5.77 3.18
CA VAL A 31 3.71 6.21 1.91
C VAL A 31 5.20 5.92 1.85
N ASN A 32 5.98 6.25 2.88
CA ASN A 32 7.41 5.98 2.95
C ASN A 32 7.70 4.48 2.93
N ALA A 33 6.93 3.67 3.66
CA ALA A 33 7.06 2.22 3.63
C ALA A 33 6.76 1.63 2.24
N LYS A 34 5.82 2.22 1.50
CA LYS A 34 5.54 1.83 0.10
C LYS A 34 6.61 2.34 -0.87
N ALA A 35 7.11 3.55 -0.68
CA ALA A 35 8.18 4.14 -1.47
C ALA A 35 9.45 3.29 -1.36
N ALA A 36 9.84 2.95 -0.13
CA ALA A 36 11.01 2.14 0.18
C ALA A 36 10.90 0.70 -0.34
N LYS A 37 9.70 0.11 -0.33
CA LYS A 37 9.48 -1.25 -0.86
C LYS A 37 9.54 -1.34 -2.38
N GLY A 38 9.63 -0.20 -3.09
CA GLY A 38 9.60 -0.15 -4.55
C GLY A 38 8.31 -0.74 -5.14
N PRO A 39 8.12 -0.69 -6.47
CA PRO A 39 7.04 -1.42 -7.10
C PRO A 39 7.20 -2.91 -6.75
N ARG A 40 6.22 -3.48 -6.03
CA ARG A 40 6.14 -4.94 -5.88
C ARG A 40 6.10 -5.52 -7.28
N LYS A 41 7.22 -6.10 -7.73
CA LYS A 41 7.24 -7.06 -8.83
C LYS A 41 6.15 -8.06 -8.45
N LYS A 42 5.06 -8.12 -9.22
CA LYS A 42 4.08 -9.20 -9.08
C LYS A 42 4.91 -10.48 -9.14
N ALA A 43 5.01 -11.20 -8.01
CA ALA A 43 5.59 -12.52 -8.04
C ALA A 43 4.80 -13.27 -9.11
N ALA A 44 5.49 -13.70 -10.17
CA ALA A 44 4.86 -14.44 -11.26
C ALA A 44 4.06 -15.56 -10.62
N ALA A 45 2.74 -15.54 -10.83
CA ALA A 45 1.86 -16.59 -10.35
C ALA A 45 2.48 -17.91 -10.82
N LYS A 46 2.92 -18.75 -9.89
CA LYS A 46 3.38 -20.11 -10.19
C LYS A 46 2.22 -20.77 -10.93
N LYS A 47 2.35 -20.95 -12.25
CA LYS A 47 1.41 -21.76 -13.02
C LYS A 47 1.42 -23.15 -12.38
N LYS A 48 0.30 -23.57 -11.80
CA LYS A 48 0.07 -24.99 -11.52
C LYS A 48 0.12 -25.71 -12.87
N PRO A 49 0.98 -26.71 -13.08
CA PRO A 49 0.81 -27.60 -14.22
C PRO A 49 -0.51 -28.35 -14.05
N ALA A 50 -1.27 -28.44 -15.15
CA ALA A 50 -2.37 -29.38 -15.32
C ALA A 50 -1.81 -30.67 -15.93
#